data_AF-A0A7C6T0C9-F1
#
_entry.id   AF-A0A7C6T0C9-F1
#
_cell.length_a   1.000
_cell.length_b   1.000
_cell.length_c   1.000
_cell.angle_alpha   90.00
_cell.angle_beta   90.00
_cell.angle_gamma   90.00
#
_symmetry.space_group_name_H-M   'P 1'
#
loop_
_entity.id
_entity.type
_entity.pdbx_description
1 polymer ?
#
loop_
_entity_poly.entity_id
_entity_poly.type
_entity_poly.pdbx_seq_one_letter_code
_entity_poly.pdbx_strand_id
1 'polypeptide(L)'
;MGKFYARSEDAIEDFWAVVQWASSNNSYGLSNRDLIDRTLAFFHSLQRGADPLTYARRHKRDVEGYERRRKRLLAKGLCVVCGKRKVVPGYTRCRACREDAERRRREYDKLAGAVAYRQKKEQEVMACTL
;
A
#
# COMPACT_ATOMS: atom_id res chain seq x y z
N MET A 1 9.52 -12.25 -33.20
CA MET A 1 8.40 -13.19 -32.95
C MET A 1 8.24 -13.35 -31.44
N GLY A 2 7.24 -12.69 -30.87
CA GLY A 2 6.98 -12.72 -29.43
C GLY A 2 6.30 -14.04 -29.04
N LYS A 3 6.90 -14.78 -28.09
CA LYS A 3 6.27 -15.94 -27.46
C LYS A 3 5.15 -15.42 -26.56
N PHE A 4 3.93 -15.39 -27.09
CA PHE A 4 2.73 -15.29 -26.27
C PHE A 4 2.67 -16.56 -25.40
N TYR A 5 2.60 -16.38 -24.07
CA TYR A 5 2.51 -17.46 -23.11
C TYR A 5 1.33 -18.36 -23.44
N ALA A 6 1.61 -19.53 -24.00
CA ALA A 6 0.64 -20.59 -24.21
C ALA A 6 0.51 -21.38 -22.90
N ARG A 7 -0.41 -20.93 -22.03
CA ARG A 7 -1.19 -21.64 -21.00
C ARG A 7 -1.39 -20.73 -19.79
N SER A 8 -2.61 -20.22 -19.66
CA SER A 8 -3.04 -19.36 -18.55
C SER A 8 -3.16 -20.09 -17.21
N GLU A 9 -3.19 -21.43 -17.21
CA GLU A 9 -3.35 -22.22 -15.98
C GLU A 9 -2.05 -22.30 -15.17
N ASP A 10 -0.91 -22.54 -15.81
CA ASP A 10 0.40 -22.60 -15.14
C ASP A 10 0.79 -21.25 -14.51
N ALA A 11 0.38 -20.14 -15.16
CA ALA A 11 0.63 -18.79 -14.64
C ALA A 11 -0.17 -18.46 -13.36
N ILE A 12 -1.29 -19.15 -13.11
CA ILE A 12 -2.10 -18.98 -11.90
C ILE A 12 -1.48 -19.72 -10.72
N GLU A 13 -0.94 -20.91 -10.93
CA GLU A 13 -0.25 -21.65 -9.86
C GLU A 13 1.05 -20.95 -9.45
N ASP A 14 1.84 -20.46 -10.42
CA ASP A 14 3.03 -19.65 -10.15
C ASP A 14 2.70 -18.37 -9.37
N PHE A 15 1.54 -17.76 -9.65
CA PHE A 15 1.05 -16.61 -8.91
C PHE A 15 0.79 -16.94 -7.44
N TRP A 16 0.05 -18.02 -7.17
CA TRP A 16 -0.26 -18.43 -5.82
C TRP A 16 1.00 -18.85 -5.05
N ALA A 17 1.97 -19.49 -5.71
CA ALA A 17 3.26 -19.81 -5.12
C ALA A 17 4.03 -18.54 -4.69
N VAL A 18 4.04 -17.49 -5.52
CA VAL A 18 4.66 -16.19 -5.17
C VAL A 18 3.92 -15.51 -4.01
N VAL A 19 2.59 -15.53 -4.01
CA VAL A 19 1.78 -14.97 -2.91
C VAL A 19 2.01 -15.73 -1.61
N GLN A 20 2.03 -17.06 -1.65
CA GLN A 20 2.26 -17.93 -0.49
C GLN A 20 3.68 -17.80 0.05
N TRP A 21 4.69 -17.72 -0.83
CA TRP A 21 6.07 -17.42 -0.45
C TRP A 21 6.19 -16.03 0.17
N ALA A 22 5.57 -15.00 -0.40
CA ALA A 22 5.62 -13.64 0.12
C ALA A 22 4.90 -13.51 1.47
N SER A 23 3.79 -14.25 1.67
CA SER A 23 3.09 -14.34 2.95
C SER A 23 3.95 -15.03 4.01
N SER A 24 4.66 -16.10 3.63
CA SER A 24 5.52 -16.88 4.53
C SER A 24 6.82 -16.14 4.87
N ASN A 25 7.29 -15.28 3.97
CA ASN A 25 8.48 -14.45 4.12
C ASN A 25 8.16 -12.98 4.38
N ASN A 26 6.98 -12.67 4.95
CA ASN A 26 6.63 -11.30 5.36
C ASN A 26 7.42 -10.87 6.63
N SER A 27 8.74 -11.04 6.59
CA SER A 27 9.70 -10.55 7.57
C SER A 27 9.84 -9.02 7.53
N TYR A 28 9.25 -8.37 6.53
CA TYR A 28 9.38 -6.93 6.29
C TYR A 28 8.31 -6.06 6.98
N GLY A 29 7.37 -6.67 7.72
CA GLY A 29 6.31 -5.93 8.43
C GLY A 29 5.36 -5.18 7.48
N LEU A 30 5.20 -5.66 6.24
CA LEU A 30 4.24 -5.09 5.30
C LEU A 30 2.82 -5.51 5.69
N SER A 31 1.87 -4.60 5.54
CA SER A 31 0.46 -4.97 5.70
C SER A 31 0.02 -5.87 4.53
N ASN A 32 -0.97 -6.75 4.76
CA ASN A 32 -1.52 -7.59 3.69
C ASN A 32 -2.00 -6.77 2.48
N ARG A 33 -2.46 -5.53 2.72
CA ARG A 33 -2.84 -4.61 1.65
C ARG A 33 -1.65 -4.17 0.80
N ASP A 34 -0.51 -3.84 1.42
CA ASP A 34 0.70 -3.44 0.69
C ASP A 34 1.25 -4.59 -0.18
N LEU A 35 1.14 -5.82 0.32
CA LEU A 35 1.46 -7.03 -0.43
C LEU A 35 0.55 -7.20 -1.65
N ILE A 36 -0.77 -7.09 -1.47
CA ILE A 36 -1.75 -7.19 -2.56
C ILE A 36 -1.53 -6.08 -3.59
N ASP A 37 -1.35 -4.82 -3.17
CA ASP A 37 -1.15 -3.68 -4.07
C ASP A 37 0.14 -3.83 -4.90
N ARG A 38 1.23 -4.30 -4.29
CA ARG A 38 2.49 -4.58 -5.01
C ARG A 38 2.34 -5.72 -6.01
N THR A 39 1.65 -6.77 -5.62
CA THR A 39 1.38 -7.94 -6.45
C THR A 39 0.48 -7.59 -7.64
N LEU A 40 -0.58 -6.82 -7.44
CA LEU A 40 -1.45 -6.33 -8.50
C LEU A 40 -0.72 -5.36 -9.44
N ALA A 41 0.12 -4.47 -8.91
CA ALA A 41 0.92 -3.56 -9.73
C ALA A 41 1.91 -4.32 -10.62
N PHE A 42 2.53 -5.38 -10.11
CA PHE A 42 3.36 -6.30 -10.89
C PHE A 42 2.55 -7.03 -11.97
N PHE A 43 1.35 -7.52 -11.65
CA PHE A 43 0.48 -8.15 -12.64
C PHE A 43 0.06 -7.20 -13.77
N HIS A 44 -0.34 -5.99 -13.44
CA HIS A 44 -0.69 -4.98 -14.44
C HIS A 44 0.51 -4.51 -15.27
N SER A 45 1.73 -4.53 -14.71
CA SER A 45 2.93 -4.24 -15.51
C SER A 45 3.17 -5.34 -16.53
N LEU A 46 3.03 -6.62 -16.15
CA LEU A 46 3.14 -7.75 -17.08
C LEU A 46 2.10 -7.69 -18.20
N GLN A 47 0.84 -7.38 -17.89
CA GLN A 47 -0.22 -7.23 -18.90
C GLN A 47 0.06 -6.12 -19.93
N ARG A 48 0.84 -5.10 -19.56
CA ARG A 48 1.25 -3.99 -20.44
C ARG A 48 2.60 -4.24 -21.12
N GLY A 49 3.19 -5.42 -20.96
CA GLY A 49 4.52 -5.75 -21.46
C GLY A 49 5.65 -4.97 -20.78
N ALA A 50 5.39 -4.37 -19.61
CA ALA A 50 6.42 -3.70 -18.85
C ALA A 50 7.22 -4.74 -18.06
N ASP A 51 8.53 -4.76 -18.30
CA ASP A 51 9.49 -5.64 -17.63
C ASP A 51 9.43 -5.40 -16.10
N PRO A 52 9.24 -6.43 -15.27
CA PRO A 52 9.26 -6.33 -13.81
C PRO A 52 10.45 -5.56 -13.22
N LEU A 53 11.63 -5.67 -13.84
CA LEU A 53 12.81 -4.92 -13.38
C LEU A 53 12.61 -3.42 -13.55
N THR A 54 11.83 -2.98 -14.55
CA THR A 54 11.48 -1.57 -14.73
C THR A 54 10.56 -1.07 -13.61
N TYR A 55 9.59 -1.87 -13.16
CA TYR A 55 8.74 -1.54 -12.02
C TYR A 55 9.56 -1.41 -10.74
N ALA A 56 10.41 -2.40 -10.43
CA ALA A 56 11.26 -2.39 -9.24
C ALA A 56 12.22 -1.18 -9.24
N ARG A 57 12.85 -0.88 -10.38
CA ARG A 57 13.72 0.30 -10.54
C ARG A 57 12.95 1.60 -10.36
N ARG A 58 11.73 1.71 -10.90
CA ARG A 58 10.87 2.89 -10.75
C ARG A 58 10.47 3.08 -9.28
N HIS A 59 9.98 2.02 -8.63
CA HIS A 59 9.62 2.06 -7.21
C HIS A 59 10.81 2.47 -6.33
N LYS A 60 12.00 1.90 -6.57
CA LYS A 60 13.22 2.31 -5.85
C LYS A 60 13.53 3.80 -6.04
N ARG A 61 13.47 4.29 -7.29
CA ARG A 61 13.68 5.71 -7.61
C ARG A 61 12.65 6.62 -6.92
N ASP A 62 11.39 6.21 -6.87
CA ASP A 62 10.31 6.97 -6.25
C ASP A 62 10.49 7.05 -4.72
N VAL A 63 10.87 5.94 -4.08
CA VAL A 63 11.19 5.89 -2.64
C VAL A 63 12.40 6.77 -2.31
N GLU A 64 13.51 6.65 -3.07
CA GLU A 64 14.70 7.48 -2.88
C GLU A 64 14.41 8.97 -3.14
N GLY A 65 13.59 9.28 -4.14
CA GLY A 65 13.12 10.63 -4.43
C GLY A 65 12.28 11.20 -3.27
N TYR A 66 11.38 10.39 -2.72
CA TYR A 66 10.56 10.76 -1.56
C TYR A 66 11.43 11.04 -0.34
N GLU A 67 12.39 10.17 0.00
CA GLU A 67 13.28 10.36 1.15
C GLU A 67 14.18 11.59 1.00
N ARG A 68 14.73 11.84 -0.20
CA ARG A 68 15.49 13.06 -0.50
C ARG A 68 14.64 14.32 -0.30
N ARG A 69 13.41 14.32 -0.81
CA ARG A 69 12.46 15.43 -0.61
C ARG A 69 12.15 15.63 0.87
N ARG A 70 11.86 14.55 1.61
CA ARG A 70 11.56 14.57 3.04
C ARG A 70 12.70 15.19 3.84
N LYS A 71 13.94 14.71 3.65
CA LYS A 71 15.15 15.26 4.31
C LYS A 71 15.35 16.73 4.01
N ARG A 72 15.23 17.14 2.74
CA ARG A 72 15.36 18.54 2.32
C ARG A 72 14.30 19.44 2.98
N LEU A 73 13.06 18.99 3.11
CA LEU A 73 11.99 19.77 3.75
C LEU A 73 12.21 19.89 5.25
N LEU A 74 12.59 18.79 5.92
CA LEU A 74 12.90 18.79 7.36
C LEU A 74 14.09 19.69 7.70
N ALA A 75 15.16 19.66 6.89
CA ALA A 75 16.32 20.55 7.06
C ALA A 75 15.95 22.04 6.96
N LYS A 76 14.89 22.37 6.22
CA LYS A 76 14.35 23.74 6.12
C LYS A 76 13.29 24.06 7.19
N GLY A 77 13.02 23.13 8.10
CA GLY A 77 11.94 23.25 9.07
C GLY A 77 10.54 23.30 8.44
N LEU A 78 10.36 22.77 7.23
CA LEU A 78 9.10 22.78 6.48
C LEU A 78 8.36 21.45 6.58
N CYS A 79 7.03 21.53 6.55
CA CYS A 79 6.16 20.36 6.58
C CYS A 79 6.43 19.39 5.43
N VAL A 80 6.65 18.11 5.75
CA VAL A 80 6.95 17.07 4.74
C VAL A 80 5.81 16.79 3.76
N VAL A 81 4.57 17.14 4.13
CA VAL A 81 3.37 16.91 3.33
C VAL A 81 3.14 18.08 2.37
N CYS A 82 2.92 19.29 2.90
CA CYS A 82 2.59 20.45 2.06
C CYS A 82 3.81 21.20 1.52
N GLY A 83 4.97 21.11 2.19
CA GLY A 83 6.19 21.85 1.82
C GLY A 83 6.10 23.37 1.97
N LYS A 84 5.00 23.91 2.51
CA LYS A 84 4.71 25.36 2.56
C LYS A 84 4.91 25.98 3.94
N ARG A 85 4.39 25.33 4.98
CA ARG A 85 4.36 25.85 6.36
C ARG A 85 5.45 25.22 7.21
N LYS A 86 5.89 25.95 8.24
CA LYS A 86 6.84 25.42 9.24
C LYS A 86 6.27 24.20 9.97
N VAL A 87 7.14 23.28 10.36
CA VAL A 87 6.77 22.15 11.22
C VAL A 87 6.46 22.62 12.63
N VAL A 88 5.59 21.89 13.33
CA VAL A 88 5.37 22.07 14.77
C VAL A 88 6.56 21.42 15.51
N PRO A 89 7.13 22.04 16.56
CA PRO A 89 8.19 21.42 17.36
C PRO A 89 7.81 20.00 17.82
N GLY A 90 8.71 19.03 17.62
CA GLY A 90 8.45 17.61 17.91
C GLY A 90 7.70 16.83 16.82
N TYR A 91 7.31 17.47 15.71
CA TYR A 91 6.57 16.82 14.62
C TYR A 91 7.22 17.05 13.26
N THR A 92 6.88 16.21 12.29
CA THR A 92 7.32 16.33 10.89
C THR A 92 6.32 17.10 10.01
N ARG A 93 5.16 17.47 10.56
CA ARG A 93 4.03 18.09 9.83
C ARG A 93 3.67 19.43 10.46
N CYS A 94 3.15 20.35 9.64
CA CYS A 94 2.52 21.59 10.13
C CYS A 94 1.17 21.27 10.79
N ARG A 95 0.69 22.19 11.64
CA ARG A 95 -0.58 22.06 12.38
C ARG A 95 -1.76 21.63 11.50
N ALA A 96 -2.01 22.35 10.40
CA ALA A 96 -3.12 22.05 9.51
C ALA A 96 -3.03 20.67 8.84
N CYS A 97 -1.83 20.23 8.42
CA CYS A 97 -1.66 18.88 7.87
C CYS A 97 -1.75 17.78 8.95
N ARG A 98 -1.52 18.11 10.22
CA ARG A 98 -1.77 17.19 11.33
C ARG A 98 -3.27 17.06 11.60
N GLU A 99 -3.98 18.17 11.72
CA GLU A 99 -5.44 18.19 11.91
C GLU A 99 -6.16 17.44 10.78
N ASP A 100 -5.73 17.65 9.53
CA ASP A 100 -6.25 16.92 8.37
C ASP A 100 -5.98 15.40 8.44
N ALA A 101 -4.79 15.01 8.87
CA ALA A 101 -4.44 13.61 9.05
C ALA A 101 -5.21 12.95 10.21
N GLU A 102 -5.40 13.67 11.32
CA GLU A 102 -6.20 13.23 12.45
C GLU A 102 -7.68 13.10 12.06
N ARG A 103 -8.21 14.03 11.26
CA ARG A 103 -9.57 13.94 10.70
C ARG A 103 -9.74 12.68 9.86
N ARG A 104 -8.85 12.45 8.88
CA ARG A 104 -8.88 11.24 8.05
C ARG A 104 -8.76 9.97 8.89
N ARG A 105 -7.89 9.97 9.92
CA ARG A 105 -7.76 8.82 10.83
C ARG A 105 -9.10 8.50 11.50
N ARG A 106 -9.80 9.52 12.04
CA ARG A 106 -11.13 9.33 12.64
C ARG A 106 -12.16 8.82 11.62
N GLU A 107 -12.13 9.30 10.38
CA GLU A 107 -12.99 8.79 9.31
C GLU A 107 -12.71 7.31 9.02
N TYR A 108 -11.43 6.93 8.93
CA TYR A 108 -11.03 5.52 8.79
C TYR A 108 -11.46 4.67 9.97
N ASP A 109 -11.28 5.15 11.21
CA ASP A 109 -11.67 4.42 12.41
C ASP A 109 -13.20 4.18 12.43
N LYS A 110 -14.00 5.16 11.99
CA LYS A 110 -15.45 5.00 11.81
C LYS A 110 -15.80 3.96 10.75
N LEU A 111 -15.13 4.01 9.59
CA LEU A 111 -15.35 3.04 8.50
C LEU A 111 -14.95 1.63 8.94
N ALA A 112 -13.80 1.47 9.59
CA ALA A 112 -13.33 0.20 10.13
C ALA A 112 -14.31 -0.37 11.17
N GLY A 113 -14.80 0.48 12.08
CA GLY A 113 -15.83 0.10 13.04
C GLY A 113 -17.14 -0.34 12.36
N ALA A 114 -17.57 0.37 11.32
CA ALA A 114 -18.76 0.01 10.54
C ALA A 114 -18.61 -1.31 9.78
N VAL A 115 -17.42 -1.58 9.21
CA VAL A 115 -17.10 -2.86 8.55
C VAL A 115 -17.11 -4.00 9.56
N ALA A 116 -16.47 -3.81 10.72
CA ALA A 116 -16.45 -4.82 11.78
C ALA A 116 -17.87 -5.13 12.30
N TYR A 117 -18.71 -4.11 12.48
CA TYR A 117 -20.11 -4.28 12.86
C TYR A 117 -20.89 -5.10 11.82
N ARG A 118 -20.72 -4.79 10.51
CA ARG A 118 -21.38 -5.54 9.43
C ARG A 118 -20.97 -7.01 9.43
N GLN A 119 -19.67 -7.29 9.51
CA GLN A 119 -19.15 -8.65 9.55
C GLN A 119 -19.69 -9.44 10.74
N LYS A 120 -19.76 -8.83 11.93
CA LYS A 120 -20.34 -9.47 13.12
C LYS A 120 -21.81 -9.82 12.91
N LYS A 121 -22.60 -8.90 12.34
CA LYS A 121 -24.02 -9.14 12.06
C LYS A 121 -24.23 -10.24 11.01
N GLU A 122 -23.39 -10.29 9.98
CA GLU A 122 -23.41 -11.37 8.98
C GLU A 122 -23.10 -12.73 9.63
N GLN A 123 -22.12 -12.79 10.55
CA GLN A 123 -21.81 -14.00 11.30
C GLN A 123 -22.97 -14.45 12.21
N GLU A 124 -23.64 -13.52 12.89
CA GLU A 124 -24.83 -13.82 13.73
C GLU A 124 -25.98 -14.38 12.87
N VAL A 125 -26.25 -13.78 11.70
CA VAL A 125 -27.27 -14.28 10.77
C VAL A 125 -26.92 -15.69 10.27
N MET A 126 -25.67 -15.91 9.85
CA MET A 126 -25.21 -17.22 9.39
C MET A 126 -25.30 -18.30 10.49
N ALA A 127 -25.02 -17.93 11.75
CA ALA A 127 -25.13 -18.84 12.89
C ALA A 127 -26.57 -19.25 13.19
N CYS A 128 -27.55 -18.39 12.93
CA CYS A 128 -28.97 -18.69 13.12
C CYS A 128 -29.61 -19.49 11.98
N THR A 129 -28.93 -19.61 10.83
CA THR A 129 -29.43 -20.36 9.66
C THR A 129 -28.99 -21.83 9.61
N LEU A 130 -28.25 -22.29 10.62
CA LEU A 130 -27.80 -23.69 10.81
C LEU A 130 -28.66 -24.39 11.85
#